data_AF-A0A7X1TVJ6-F1
#
_entry.id   AF-A0A7X1TVJ6-F1
#
_cell.length_a   1.000
_cell.length_b   1.000
_cell.length_c   1.000
_cell.angle_alpha   90.00
_cell.angle_beta   90.00
_cell.angle_gamma   90.00
#
_symmetry.space_group_name_H-M   'P 1'
#
loop_
_entity.id
_entity.type
_entity.pdbx_description
1 polymer ?
#
loop_
_entity_poly.entity_id
_entity_poly.type
_entity_poly.pdbx_seq_one_letter_code
_entity_poly.pdbx_strand_id
1 'polypeptide(L)'
;MATPLIERLESLLAGGKDNALLRFSLGSEYLKSGNAASACEHLARALEHDPDYSAAWKLYGKALADNGQASEALEAYRRGIVVAERKGDKQAAKEMQVFARRIERQLGS
;
A
#
# COMPACT_ATOMS: atom_id res chain seq x y z
N MET A 1 8.51 -18.50 5.58
CA MET A 1 7.33 -19.32 5.24
C MET A 1 6.19 -18.34 5.00
N ALA A 2 5.61 -18.33 3.80
CA ALA A 2 4.42 -17.51 3.54
C ALA A 2 3.32 -17.96 4.51
N THR A 3 2.56 -17.02 5.08
CA THR A 3 1.47 -17.37 5.98
C THR A 3 0.38 -18.12 5.21
N PRO A 4 -0.38 -19.02 5.85
CA PRO A 4 -1.45 -19.78 5.17
C PRO A 4 -2.52 -18.89 4.54
N LEU A 5 -2.58 -17.61 4.93
CA LEU A 5 -3.45 -16.62 4.32
C LEU A 5 -2.93 -16.14 2.96
N ILE A 6 -1.62 -15.93 2.79
CA ILE A 6 -1.02 -15.53 1.51
C ILE A 6 -1.29 -16.61 0.45
N GLU A 7 -1.00 -17.87 0.77
CA GLU A 7 -1.22 -19.00 -0.14
C GLU A 7 -2.69 -19.11 -0.58
N ARG A 8 -3.62 -18.88 0.35
CA ARG A 8 -5.05 -18.90 0.06
C ARG A 8 -5.47 -17.74 -0.85
N LEU A 9 -4.93 -16.55 -0.64
CA LEU A 9 -5.21 -15.38 -1.48
C LEU A 9 -4.59 -15.53 -2.88
N GLU A 10 -3.39 -16.10 -3.00
CA GLU A 10 -2.75 -16.42 -4.28
C GLU A 10 -3.53 -17.48 -5.05
N SER A 11 -4.06 -18.51 -4.37
CA SER A 11 -4.92 -19.51 -5.00
C SER A 11 -6.21 -18.89 -5.55
N LEU A 12 -6.80 -17.92 -4.85
CA LEU A 12 -7.95 -17.16 -5.35
C LEU A 12 -7.60 -16.29 -6.57
N LEU A 13 -6.42 -15.69 -6.56
CA LEU A 13 -5.90 -14.90 -7.68
C LEU A 13 -5.71 -15.79 -8.91
N ALA A 14 -5.08 -16.96 -8.74
CA ALA A 14 -4.89 -17.97 -9.78
C ALA A 14 -6.22 -18.54 -10.30
N GLY A 15 -7.23 -18.63 -9.43
CA GLY A 15 -8.61 -18.99 -9.79
C GLY A 15 -9.39 -17.90 -10.53
N GLY A 16 -8.76 -16.77 -10.87
CA GLY A 16 -9.34 -15.69 -11.69
C GLY A 16 -10.02 -14.57 -10.90
N LYS A 17 -9.95 -14.54 -9.57
CA LYS A 17 -10.48 -13.43 -8.76
C LYS A 17 -9.47 -12.30 -8.64
N ASP A 18 -9.10 -11.70 -9.76
CA ASP A 18 -8.16 -10.57 -9.77
C ASP A 18 -8.89 -9.24 -9.56
N ASN A 19 -8.86 -8.71 -8.34
CA ASN A 19 -9.51 -7.46 -7.97
C ASN A 19 -8.67 -6.65 -6.98
N ALA A 20 -8.91 -5.33 -6.92
CA ALA A 20 -8.20 -4.41 -6.03
C ALA A 20 -8.15 -4.90 -4.57
N LEU A 21 -9.28 -5.37 -4.03
CA LEU A 21 -9.37 -5.86 -2.66
C LEU A 21 -8.48 -7.08 -2.40
N LEU A 22 -8.45 -8.06 -3.32
CA LEU A 22 -7.65 -9.27 -3.16
C LEU A 22 -6.15 -8.92 -3.15
N ARG A 23 -5.73 -8.10 -4.13
CA ARG A 23 -4.35 -7.64 -4.25
C ARG A 23 -3.93 -6.78 -3.05
N PHE A 24 -4.83 -5.95 -2.54
CA PHE A 24 -4.63 -5.20 -1.31
C PHE A 24 -4.40 -6.12 -0.10
N SER A 25 -5.24 -7.16 0.06
CA SER A 25 -5.07 -8.14 1.13
C SER A 25 -3.73 -8.87 1.01
N LEU A 26 -3.34 -9.30 -0.19
CA LEU A 26 -2.01 -9.90 -0.43
C LEU A 26 -0.90 -8.96 0.01
N GLY A 27 -0.90 -7.72 -0.46
CA GLY A 27 0.14 -6.75 -0.11
C GLY A 27 0.21 -6.45 1.39
N SER A 28 -0.93 -6.39 2.08
CA SER A 28 -0.96 -6.25 3.53
C SER A 28 -0.34 -7.45 4.25
N GLU A 29 -0.59 -8.68 3.78
CA GLU A 29 -0.02 -9.89 4.38
C GLU A 29 1.49 -10.05 4.08
N TYR A 30 1.93 -9.64 2.89
CA TYR A 30 3.36 -9.59 2.57
C TYR A 30 4.10 -8.58 3.45
N LEU A 31 3.50 -7.40 3.73
CA LEU A 31 4.06 -6.44 4.69
C LEU A 31 4.22 -7.03 6.08
N LYS A 32 3.20 -7.76 6.57
CA LYS A 32 3.29 -8.43 7.87
C LYS A 32 4.36 -9.53 7.89
N SER A 33 4.58 -10.17 6.75
CA SER A 33 5.62 -11.18 6.57
C SER A 33 7.03 -10.59 6.41
N GLY A 34 7.17 -9.26 6.43
CA GLY A 34 8.44 -8.56 6.22
C GLY A 34 8.90 -8.52 4.75
N ASN A 35 8.04 -8.91 3.81
CA ASN A 35 8.34 -8.83 2.37
C ASN A 35 7.73 -7.56 1.78
N ALA A 36 8.41 -6.43 2.03
CA ALA A 36 7.97 -5.13 1.53
C ALA A 36 8.00 -5.04 -0.01
N ALA A 37 8.97 -5.69 -0.66
CA ALA A 37 9.09 -5.71 -2.12
C ALA A 37 7.85 -6.32 -2.80
N SER A 38 7.47 -7.55 -2.42
CA SER A 38 6.25 -8.18 -2.98
C SER A 38 4.99 -7.41 -2.61
N ALA A 39 4.95 -6.81 -1.41
CA ALA A 39 3.83 -5.97 -1.03
C ALA A 39 3.66 -4.76 -1.94
N CYS A 40 4.75 -4.07 -2.30
CA CYS A 40 4.72 -2.95 -3.24
C CYS A 40 4.11 -3.38 -4.58
N GLU A 41 4.53 -4.53 -5.12
CA GLU A 41 4.00 -5.04 -6.39
C GLU A 41 2.49 -5.27 -6.31
N HIS A 42 2.02 -6.02 -5.30
CA HIS A 42 0.58 -6.31 -5.16
C HIS A 42 -0.24 -5.04 -4.88
N LEU A 43 0.27 -4.09 -4.11
CA LEU A 43 -0.43 -2.84 -3.80
C LEU A 43 -0.48 -1.89 -5.01
N ALA A 44 0.60 -1.78 -5.78
CA ALA A 44 0.61 -1.02 -7.03
C ALA A 44 -0.43 -1.60 -8.00
N ARG A 45 -0.42 -2.93 -8.13
CA ARG A 45 -1.39 -3.69 -8.89
C ARG A 45 -2.83 -3.52 -8.41
N ALA A 46 -3.06 -3.34 -7.09
CA ALA A 46 -4.38 -3.03 -6.55
C ALA A 46 -4.86 -1.63 -6.95
N LEU A 47 -3.94 -0.65 -6.94
CA LEU A 47 -4.19 0.74 -7.34
C LEU A 47 -4.41 0.90 -8.84
N GLU A 48 -3.88 0.00 -9.68
CA GLU A 48 -4.22 -0.07 -11.10
C GLU A 48 -5.69 -0.45 -11.32
N HIS A 49 -6.27 -1.30 -10.47
CA HIS A 49 -7.68 -1.65 -10.55
C HIS A 49 -8.58 -0.57 -9.94
N ASP A 50 -8.18 -0.02 -8.80
CA ASP A 50 -8.93 1.03 -8.12
C ASP A 50 -7.98 2.15 -7.65
N PRO A 51 -7.79 3.19 -8.49
CA PRO A 51 -6.94 4.32 -8.13
C PRO A 51 -7.54 5.20 -7.03
N ASP A 52 -8.83 5.05 -6.74
CA ASP A 52 -9.53 5.78 -5.68
C ASP A 52 -9.50 5.04 -4.32
N TYR A 53 -8.69 3.97 -4.24
CA TYR A 53 -8.59 3.18 -3.03
C TYR A 53 -7.62 3.79 -2.01
N SER A 54 -8.12 4.74 -1.22
CA SER A 54 -7.40 5.42 -0.13
C SER A 54 -6.60 4.49 0.79
N ALA A 55 -7.18 3.35 1.19
CA ALA A 55 -6.49 2.39 2.05
C ALA A 55 -5.31 1.70 1.35
N ALA A 56 -5.42 1.40 0.06
CA ALA A 56 -4.33 0.80 -0.72
C ALA A 56 -3.17 1.78 -0.90
N TRP A 57 -3.45 3.06 -1.14
CA TRP A 57 -2.41 4.10 -1.17
C TRP A 57 -1.63 4.19 0.15
N LYS A 58 -2.34 4.13 1.28
CA LYS A 58 -1.70 4.13 2.61
C LYS A 58 -0.74 2.94 2.77
N LEU A 59 -1.19 1.74 2.44
CA LEU A 59 -0.35 0.55 2.56
C LEU A 59 0.79 0.55 1.54
N TYR A 60 0.58 1.08 0.33
CA TYR A 60 1.60 1.18 -0.70
C TYR A 60 2.74 2.11 -0.27
N GLY A 61 2.42 3.29 0.25
CA GLY A 61 3.42 4.18 0.83
C GLY A 61 4.17 3.55 2.00
N LYS A 62 3.50 2.73 2.82
CA LYS A 62 4.15 2.01 3.92
C LYS A 62 5.10 0.95 3.40
N ALA A 63 4.68 0.18 2.40
CA ALA A 63 5.52 -0.84 1.77
C ALA A 63 6.76 -0.23 1.14
N LEU A 64 6.63 0.87 0.41
CA LEU A 64 7.77 1.58 -0.18
C LEU A 64 8.75 2.06 0.89
N ALA A 65 8.24 2.62 2.00
CA ALA A 65 9.08 3.09 3.09
C ALA A 65 9.84 1.94 3.77
N ASP A 66 9.19 0.80 3.97
CA ASP A 66 9.78 -0.41 4.56
C ASP A 66 10.79 -1.07 3.59
N ASN A 67 10.57 -0.94 2.29
CA ASN A 67 11.49 -1.37 1.23
C ASN A 67 12.69 -0.42 1.04
N GLY A 68 12.83 0.63 1.87
CA GLY A 68 13.90 1.63 1.77
C GLY A 68 13.70 2.69 0.68
N GLN A 69 12.59 2.65 -0.05
CA GLN A 69 12.23 3.58 -1.11
C GLN A 69 11.49 4.80 -0.56
N ALA A 70 12.16 5.53 0.34
CA ALA A 70 11.57 6.66 1.07
C ALA A 70 11.04 7.77 0.14
N SER A 71 11.75 8.09 -0.95
CA SER A 71 11.31 9.11 -1.92
C SER A 71 10.00 8.72 -2.61
N GLU A 72 9.90 7.48 -3.09
CA GLU A 72 8.69 6.97 -3.75
C GLU A 72 7.54 6.83 -2.75
N ALA A 73 7.83 6.42 -1.51
CA ALA A 73 6.85 6.35 -0.43
C ALA A 73 6.20 7.71 -0.19
N LEU A 74 6.99 8.79 -0.18
CA LEU A 74 6.49 10.15 0.00
C LEU A 74 5.54 10.54 -1.14
N GLU A 75 5.90 10.25 -2.39
CA GLU A 75 5.03 10.52 -3.55
C GLU A 75 3.74 9.70 -3.50
N ALA A 76 3.81 8.43 -3.11
CA ALA A 76 2.66 7.57 -2.92
C ALA A 76 1.71 8.11 -1.85
N TYR A 77 2.24 8.54 -0.69
CA TYR A 77 1.43 9.16 0.36
C TYR A 77 0.80 10.46 -0.10
N ARG A 78 1.54 11.33 -0.82
CA ARG A 78 0.98 12.58 -1.37
C ARG A 78 -0.20 12.32 -2.31
N ARG A 79 -0.08 11.35 -3.21
CA ARG A 79 -1.20 10.94 -4.09
C ARG A 79 -2.36 10.34 -3.29
N GLY A 80 -2.07 9.47 -2.34
CA GLY A 80 -3.06 8.87 -1.46
C GLY A 80 -3.86 9.89 -0.64
N ILE A 81 -3.20 10.94 -0.14
CA ILE A 81 -3.85 12.03 0.61
C ILE A 81 -4.88 12.72 -0.29
N VAL A 82 -4.52 13.07 -1.52
CA VAL A 82 -5.44 13.73 -2.47
C VAL A 82 -6.67 12.85 -2.74
N VAL A 83 -6.46 11.54 -2.94
CA VAL A 83 -7.54 10.57 -3.15
C VAL A 83 -8.43 10.47 -1.90
N ALA A 84 -7.83 10.32 -0.73
CA ALA A 84 -8.56 10.23 0.54
C ALA A 84 -9.37 11.50 0.83
N GLU A 85 -8.81 12.68 0.58
CA GLU A 85 -9.53 13.95 0.72
C GLU A 85 -10.69 14.07 -0.25
N ARG A 86 -10.51 13.68 -1.52
CA ARG A 86 -11.59 13.64 -2.53
C ARG A 86 -12.73 12.72 -2.11
N LYS A 87 -12.40 11.57 -1.52
CA LYS A 87 -13.38 10.58 -1.04
C LYS A 87 -14.02 10.96 0.30
N GLY A 88 -13.51 11.99 0.98
CA GLY A 88 -13.94 12.37 2.33
C GLY A 88 -13.37 11.49 3.45
N ASP A 89 -12.38 10.65 3.14
CA ASP A 89 -11.69 9.77 4.08
C ASP A 89 -10.60 10.54 4.86
N LYS A 90 -11.08 11.43 5.74
CA LYS A 90 -10.23 12.33 6.53
C LYS A 90 -9.28 11.57 7.46
N GLN A 91 -9.61 10.34 7.85
CA GLN A 91 -8.76 9.51 8.71
C GLN A 91 -7.55 9.01 7.92
N ALA A 92 -7.78 8.40 6.76
CA ALA A 92 -6.70 7.92 5.90
C ALA A 92 -5.76 9.07 5.48
N ALA A 93 -6.32 10.24 5.11
CA ALA A 93 -5.54 11.42 4.76
C ALA A 93 -4.60 11.85 5.91
N LYS A 94 -5.11 11.94 7.15
CA LYS A 94 -4.30 12.31 8.32
C LYS A 94 -3.20 11.30 8.62
N GLU A 95 -3.49 10.00 8.58
CA GLU A 95 -2.47 8.96 8.76
C GLU A 95 -1.36 9.10 7.73
N MET A 96 -1.72 9.21 6.45
CA MET A 96 -0.75 9.35 5.36
C MET A 96 0.08 10.64 5.48
N GLN A 97 -0.51 11.75 5.93
CA GLN A 97 0.23 12.99 6.21
C GLN A 97 1.30 12.82 7.29
N VAL A 98 1.00 12.06 8.35
CA VAL A 98 1.98 11.79 9.42
C VAL A 98 3.14 10.97 8.89
N PHE A 99 2.86 9.94 8.08
CA PHE A 99 3.91 9.13 7.46
C PHE A 99 4.75 9.92 6.46
N ALA A 100 4.11 10.71 5.59
CA ALA A 100 4.78 11.59 4.65
C ALA A 100 5.75 12.55 5.35
N ARG A 101 5.29 13.26 6.39
CA ARG A 101 6.14 14.18 7.17
C ARG A 101 7.32 13.48 7.84
N ARG A 102 7.11 12.25 8.32
CA ARG A 102 8.19 11.45 8.94
C ARG A 102 9.27 11.12 7.92
N ILE A 103 8.86 10.76 6.70
CA ILE A 103 9.78 10.44 5.61
C ILE A 103 10.49 11.70 5.08
N GLU A 104 9.79 12.83 4.95
CA GLU A 104 10.40 14.11 4.57
C GLU A 104 11.55 14.50 5.51
N ARG A 105 11.35 14.32 6.83
CA ARG A 105 12.42 14.54 7.81
C ARG A 105 13.59 13.59 7.63
N GLN A 106 13.32 12.32 7.31
CA GLN A 106 14.36 11.31 7.08
C GLN A 106 15.16 11.58 5.80
N LEU A 107 14.53 12.10 4.75
CA LEU A 107 15.18 12.44 3.48
C LEU A 107 15.96 13.75 3.52
N GLY A 108 15.57 14.68 4.41
CA GLY A 108 16.22 15.98 4.56
C GLY A 108 17.27 16.06 5.67
N SER A 109 17.60 14.94 6.33
CA SER A 109 18.63 14.85 7.38
C SER A 109 19.97 14.36 6.85
#